data_AF-C4XYK1-F1
#
_entry.id   AF-C4XYK1-F1
#
_cell.length_a   1.000
_cell.length_b   1.000
_cell.length_c   1.000
_cell.angle_alpha   90.00
_cell.angle_beta   90.00
_cell.angle_gamma   90.00
#
_symmetry.space_group_name_H-M   'P 1'
#
loop_
_entity.id
_entity.type
_entity.pdbx_description
1 polymer ?
#
loop_
_entity_poly.entity_id
_entity_poly.type
_entity_poly.pdbx_seq_one_letter_code
_entity_poly.pdbx_strand_id
1 'polypeptide(L)'
;LRLALRGYLNMLACKPEISHCDDFQSFLNDSSKSRELSSEEQYDYWQRLELERQRLETQEKFQESTAKVIYSLAQDFEKFKSKLIEEPHSISTLFQELEYCEKREAVSPILRSFIDWCKLEIAATLYQVFLTQDNSNEWLGKCRKFHRLFPYNVCYGILKYTNPVNVMTRLVDLLLMDLPSFSFKSGTNKGPNSLLSMVFVMLLDEDLENYDKERVNLLNSEPLNDPRYKFIIDRINYYVYDLDDEIKEDLKDEAKTEGENLLLFFLKSKRVLPEVTAENLPFLQKITESYTAYQSLKEHKEVSETNAYINVRQLWQLETRTKDKNNMKRMWQEPRINAVDQKGALYVLQSHDVSHEKM
;
A
#
# COMPACT_ATOMS: atom_id res chain seq x y z
N LEU A 1 -19.00 -8.04 6.38
CA LEU A 1 -19.44 -6.71 5.87
C LEU A 1 -19.39 -5.61 6.92
N ARG A 2 -19.91 -5.81 8.16
CA ARG A 2 -20.00 -4.75 9.19
C ARG A 2 -18.69 -4.07 9.57
N LEU A 3 -17.63 -4.83 9.88
CA LEU A 3 -16.32 -4.26 10.24
C LEU A 3 -15.75 -3.41 9.12
N ALA A 4 -15.85 -3.90 7.88
CA ALA A 4 -15.47 -3.15 6.69
C ALA A 4 -16.32 -1.88 6.52
N LEU A 5 -17.63 -1.94 6.77
CA LEU A 5 -18.51 -0.76 6.72
C LEU A 5 -18.14 0.27 7.80
N ARG A 6 -17.83 -0.16 9.02
CA ARG A 6 -17.41 0.74 10.09
C ARG A 6 -16.07 1.40 9.75
N GLY A 7 -15.07 0.60 9.36
CA GLY A 7 -13.77 1.12 8.93
C GLY A 7 -13.93 2.12 7.79
N TYR A 8 -14.79 1.79 6.81
CA TYR A 8 -15.16 2.69 5.72
C TYR A 8 -15.78 4.01 6.23
N LEU A 9 -16.81 3.95 7.08
CA LEU A 9 -17.45 5.16 7.62
C LEU A 9 -16.51 6.01 8.47
N ASN A 10 -15.64 5.39 9.27
CA ASN A 10 -14.62 6.11 10.03
C ASN A 10 -13.61 6.78 9.10
N MET A 11 -13.16 6.09 8.06
CA MET A 11 -12.26 6.64 7.05
C MET A 11 -12.89 7.82 6.31
N LEU A 12 -14.18 7.75 6.00
CA LEU A 12 -14.94 8.86 5.43
C LEU A 12 -15.05 10.03 6.41
N ALA A 13 -15.38 9.76 7.68
CA ALA A 13 -15.54 10.79 8.71
C ALA A 13 -14.25 11.52 9.07
N CYS A 14 -13.09 10.89 8.89
CA CYS A 14 -11.78 11.52 9.10
C CYS A 14 -11.40 12.52 7.99
N LYS A 15 -12.07 12.47 6.85
CA LYS A 15 -11.83 13.34 5.69
C LYS A 15 -12.75 14.56 5.76
N PRO A 16 -12.24 15.79 5.98
CA PRO A 16 -13.08 16.98 6.11
C PRO A 16 -14.03 17.20 4.93
N GLU A 17 -13.56 16.89 3.72
CA GLU A 17 -14.34 17.05 2.48
C GLU A 17 -15.60 16.19 2.48
N ILE A 18 -15.52 15.01 3.10
CA ILE A 18 -16.61 14.05 3.14
C ILE A 18 -17.44 14.26 4.41
N SER A 19 -16.82 14.53 5.55
CA SER A 19 -17.52 14.76 6.81
C SER A 19 -18.46 15.96 6.74
N HIS A 20 -18.10 17.00 5.98
CA HIS A 20 -18.92 18.20 5.80
C HIS A 20 -19.88 18.14 4.61
N CYS A 21 -19.87 17.06 3.82
CA CYS A 21 -20.76 16.90 2.67
C CYS A 21 -22.22 16.69 3.12
N ASP A 22 -23.15 17.38 2.47
CA ASP A 22 -24.59 17.30 2.77
C ASP A 22 -25.14 15.88 2.61
N ASP A 23 -24.69 15.13 1.60
CA ASP A 23 -25.12 13.75 1.38
C ASP A 23 -24.68 12.84 2.53
N PHE A 24 -23.46 13.03 3.03
CA PHE A 24 -22.93 12.23 4.15
C PHE A 24 -23.64 12.59 5.45
N GLN A 25 -23.87 13.88 5.70
CA GLN A 25 -24.64 14.35 6.86
C GLN A 25 -26.10 13.89 6.80
N SER A 26 -26.73 13.96 5.63
CA SER A 26 -28.08 13.46 5.42
C SER A 26 -28.14 11.95 5.59
N PHE A 27 -27.12 11.21 5.14
CA PHE A 27 -27.05 9.76 5.33
C PHE A 27 -26.95 9.38 6.83
N LEU A 28 -26.12 10.09 7.59
CA LEU A 28 -25.93 9.84 9.03
C LEU A 28 -27.11 10.31 9.89
N ASN A 29 -27.72 11.44 9.54
CA ASN A 29 -28.78 12.09 10.33
C ASN A 29 -30.20 11.79 9.81
N ASP A 30 -30.35 10.83 8.90
CA ASP A 30 -31.66 10.44 8.36
C ASP A 30 -32.55 9.86 9.47
N SER A 31 -33.36 10.73 10.07
CA SER A 31 -34.28 10.38 11.16
C SER A 31 -35.34 9.36 10.73
N SER A 32 -35.61 9.23 9.42
CA SER A 32 -36.51 8.20 8.90
C SER A 32 -35.92 6.78 8.98
N LYS A 33 -34.59 6.67 9.06
CA LYS A 33 -33.85 5.40 9.24
C LYS A 33 -33.52 5.11 10.71
N SER A 34 -33.62 6.11 11.58
CA SER A 34 -33.42 5.95 13.02
C SER A 34 -34.67 5.37 13.68
N ARG A 35 -34.77 4.04 13.71
CA ARG A 35 -35.77 3.32 14.50
C ARG A 35 -35.22 3.06 15.91
N GLU A 36 -36.08 3.12 16.93
CA GLU A 36 -35.74 2.57 18.25
C GLU A 36 -35.37 1.08 18.12
N LEU A 37 -34.17 0.73 18.59
CA LEU A 37 -33.69 -0.64 18.59
C LEU A 37 -34.57 -1.49 19.52
N SER A 38 -35.01 -2.64 19.03
CA SER A 38 -35.68 -3.64 19.86
C SER A 38 -34.76 -4.16 20.97
N SER A 39 -35.31 -4.74 22.03
CA SER A 39 -34.51 -5.28 23.15
C SER A 39 -33.47 -6.32 22.70
N GLU A 40 -33.79 -7.13 21.69
CA GLU A 40 -32.85 -8.09 21.10
C GLU A 40 -31.70 -7.40 20.35
N GLU A 41 -32.00 -6.37 19.56
CA GLU A 41 -31.00 -5.57 18.84
C GLU A 41 -30.12 -4.76 19.80
N GLN A 42 -30.68 -4.25 20.89
CA GLN A 42 -29.91 -3.58 21.95
C GLN A 42 -28.96 -4.55 22.64
N TYR A 43 -29.43 -5.76 22.97
CA TYR A 43 -28.57 -6.79 23.57
C TYR A 43 -27.45 -7.21 22.61
N ASP A 44 -27.75 -7.44 21.34
CA ASP A 44 -26.76 -7.72 20.30
C ASP A 44 -25.76 -6.56 20.14
N TYR A 45 -26.20 -5.29 20.15
CA TYR A 45 -25.32 -4.13 20.17
C TYR A 45 -24.35 -4.15 21.37
N TRP A 46 -24.86 -4.39 22.59
CA TRP A 46 -24.03 -4.46 23.79
C TRP A 46 -23.00 -5.59 23.73
N GLN A 47 -23.40 -6.79 23.30
CA GLN A 47 -22.47 -7.91 23.11
C GLN A 47 -21.36 -7.56 22.12
N ARG A 48 -21.69 -6.80 21.07
CA ARG A 48 -20.71 -6.37 20.06
C ARG A 48 -19.74 -5.32 20.60
N LEU A 49 -20.24 -4.35 21.37
CA LEU A 49 -19.41 -3.33 22.01
C LEU A 49 -18.43 -3.98 22.99
N GLU A 50 -18.90 -4.97 23.74
CA GLU A 50 -18.10 -5.74 24.67
C GLU A 50 -17.03 -6.59 23.95
N LEU A 51 -17.39 -7.28 22.86
CA LEU A 51 -16.42 -8.01 22.03
C LEU A 51 -15.37 -7.09 21.42
N GLU A 52 -15.75 -5.87 21.05
CA GLU A 52 -14.83 -4.88 20.52
C GLU A 52 -13.85 -4.38 21.59
N ARG A 53 -14.36 -4.06 22.80
CA ARG A 53 -13.53 -3.75 23.96
C ARG A 53 -12.54 -4.87 24.23
N GLN A 54 -13.01 -6.12 24.28
CA GLN A 54 -12.17 -7.29 24.48
C GLN A 54 -11.13 -7.46 23.37
N ARG A 55 -11.48 -7.18 22.10
CA ARG A 55 -10.52 -7.21 20.99
C ARG A 55 -9.41 -6.18 21.19
N LEU A 56 -9.76 -4.93 21.53
CA LEU A 56 -8.78 -3.86 21.76
C LEU A 56 -7.87 -4.18 22.95
N GLU A 57 -8.44 -4.64 24.06
CA GLU A 57 -7.65 -5.09 25.23
C GLU A 57 -6.75 -6.28 24.90
N THR A 58 -7.25 -7.23 24.10
CA THR A 58 -6.45 -8.38 23.65
C THR A 58 -5.32 -7.92 22.75
N GLN A 59 -5.57 -6.97 21.85
CA GLN A 59 -4.55 -6.38 20.98
C GLN A 59 -3.46 -5.68 21.80
N GLU A 60 -3.84 -4.87 22.79
CA GLU A 60 -2.90 -4.18 23.68
C GLU A 60 -2.06 -5.19 24.47
N LYS A 61 -2.71 -6.18 25.11
CA LYS A 61 -2.02 -7.26 25.84
C LYS A 61 -1.11 -8.08 24.93
N PHE A 62 -1.54 -8.34 23.70
CA PHE A 62 -0.75 -9.06 22.71
C PHE A 62 0.49 -8.26 22.28
N GLN A 63 0.34 -6.96 22.01
CA GLN A 63 1.47 -6.08 21.70
C GLN A 63 2.44 -5.98 22.88
N GLU A 64 1.93 -5.84 24.10
CA GLU A 64 2.76 -5.75 25.31
C GLU A 64 3.51 -7.06 25.60
N SER A 65 2.84 -8.19 25.50
CA SER A 65 3.46 -9.51 25.68
C SER A 65 4.47 -9.81 24.57
N THR A 66 4.15 -9.47 23.32
CA THR A 66 5.07 -9.59 22.19
C THR A 66 6.32 -8.74 22.41
N ALA A 67 6.18 -7.47 22.83
CA ALA A 67 7.31 -6.60 23.12
C ALA A 67 8.17 -7.12 24.28
N LYS A 68 7.56 -7.62 25.36
CA LYS A 68 8.29 -8.24 26.49
C LYS A 68 9.08 -9.47 26.06
N VAL A 69 8.47 -10.32 25.24
CA VAL A 69 9.08 -11.56 24.75
C VAL A 69 10.20 -11.25 23.74
N ILE A 70 9.99 -10.29 22.83
CA ILE A 70 11.05 -9.78 21.93
C ILE A 70 12.21 -9.21 22.76
N TYR A 71 11.93 -8.41 23.78
CA TYR A 71 12.97 -7.86 24.65
C TYR A 71 13.77 -8.96 25.37
N SER A 72 13.09 -9.98 25.92
CA SER A 72 13.77 -11.10 26.58
C SER A 72 14.57 -11.95 25.60
N LEU A 73 14.06 -12.14 24.38
CA LEU A 73 14.70 -12.94 23.33
C LEU A 73 15.79 -12.17 22.60
N ALA A 74 15.78 -10.84 22.61
CA ALA A 74 16.74 -10.01 21.88
C ALA A 74 18.18 -10.24 22.38
N GLN A 75 18.38 -10.41 23.68
CA GLN A 75 19.70 -10.70 24.24
C GLN A 75 20.21 -12.08 23.81
N ASP A 76 19.33 -13.08 23.76
CA ASP A 76 19.66 -14.42 23.30
C ASP A 76 19.83 -14.47 21.77
N PHE A 77 19.11 -13.63 21.04
CA PHE A 77 19.20 -13.48 19.60
C PHE A 77 20.48 -12.77 19.16
N GLU A 78 20.94 -11.73 19.86
CA GLU A 78 22.23 -11.11 19.57
C GLU A 78 23.40 -12.07 19.85
N LYS A 79 23.30 -12.89 20.90
CA LYS A 79 24.25 -13.99 21.14
C LYS A 79 24.20 -15.03 20.03
N PHE A 80 23.00 -15.41 19.58
CA PHE A 80 22.82 -16.32 18.45
C PHE A 80 23.42 -15.77 17.15
N LYS A 81 23.18 -14.50 16.84
CA LYS A 81 23.70 -13.81 15.66
C LYS A 81 25.22 -13.70 15.71
N SER A 82 25.79 -13.36 16.86
CA SER A 82 27.25 -13.32 17.07
C SER A 82 27.85 -14.70 16.84
N LYS A 83 27.26 -15.75 17.42
CA LYS A 83 27.70 -17.13 17.22
C LYS A 83 27.60 -17.60 15.77
N LEU A 84 26.55 -17.19 15.05
CA LEU A 84 26.38 -17.44 13.62
C LEU A 84 27.49 -16.81 12.76
N ILE A 85 27.94 -15.61 13.13
CA ILE A 85 28.96 -14.85 12.37
C ILE A 85 30.37 -15.30 12.75
N GLU A 86 30.61 -15.60 14.02
CA GLU A 86 31.94 -15.92 14.56
C GLU A 86 32.36 -17.38 14.28
N GLU A 87 31.43 -18.33 14.28
CA GLU A 87 31.74 -19.75 14.09
C GLU A 87 31.56 -20.19 12.62
N PRO A 88 32.63 -20.64 11.94
CA PRO A 88 32.52 -21.28 10.63
C PRO A 88 31.63 -22.52 10.71
N HIS A 89 30.76 -22.73 9.72
CA HIS A 89 29.84 -23.87 9.63
C HIS A 89 28.70 -23.93 10.68
N SER A 90 28.52 -22.88 11.50
CA SER A 90 27.43 -22.76 12.48
C SER A 90 26.03 -23.00 11.88
N ILE A 91 25.78 -22.44 10.69
CA ILE A 91 24.55 -22.65 9.92
C ILE A 91 24.35 -24.14 9.59
N SER A 92 25.41 -24.81 9.13
CA SER A 92 25.35 -26.23 8.75
C SER A 92 25.06 -27.13 9.95
N THR A 93 25.65 -26.84 11.11
CA THR A 93 25.36 -27.57 12.36
C THR A 93 23.94 -27.36 12.85
N LEU A 94 23.37 -26.15 12.69
CA LEU A 94 21.97 -25.89 13.05
C LEU A 94 20.99 -26.67 12.16
N PHE A 95 21.27 -26.77 10.86
CA PHE A 95 20.46 -27.58 9.95
C PHE A 95 20.56 -29.08 10.24
N GLN A 96 21.74 -29.58 10.61
CA GLN A 96 21.90 -30.96 11.06
C GLN A 96 21.14 -31.21 12.36
N GLU A 97 21.18 -30.28 13.32
CA GLU A 97 20.42 -30.38 14.56
C GLU A 97 18.90 -30.45 14.28
N LEU A 98 18.39 -29.64 13.34
CA LEU A 98 17.01 -29.71 12.86
C LEU A 98 16.67 -31.02 12.14
N GLU A 99 17.63 -31.66 11.48
CA GLU A 99 17.44 -32.92 10.77
C GLU A 99 17.34 -34.13 11.72
N TYR A 100 18.14 -34.14 12.79
CA TYR A 100 18.21 -35.27 13.73
C TYR A 100 17.25 -35.15 14.93
N CYS A 101 16.80 -33.95 15.28
CA CYS A 101 15.93 -33.74 16.44
C CYS A 101 14.44 -33.73 16.03
N GLU A 102 13.74 -34.85 16.21
CA GLU A 102 12.29 -34.94 15.98
C GLU A 102 11.45 -34.15 17.01
N LYS A 103 12.01 -33.87 18.20
CA LYS A 103 11.31 -33.22 19.32
C LYS A 103 11.95 -31.88 19.68
N ARG A 104 11.11 -30.87 19.90
CA ARG A 104 11.53 -29.49 20.27
C ARG A 104 12.41 -29.44 21.51
N GLU A 105 12.20 -30.37 22.44
CA GLU A 105 12.95 -30.45 23.69
C GLU A 105 14.37 -30.98 23.51
N ALA A 106 14.64 -31.66 22.39
CA ALA A 106 15.96 -32.23 22.06
C ALA A 106 16.89 -31.24 21.35
N VAL A 107 16.37 -30.07 20.98
CA VAL A 107 17.09 -29.03 20.24
C VAL A 107 17.83 -28.10 21.21
N SER A 108 18.99 -27.59 20.81
CA SER A 108 19.79 -26.65 21.60
C SER A 108 18.95 -25.48 22.14
N PRO A 109 19.24 -24.99 23.37
CA PRO A 109 18.48 -23.90 23.99
C PRO A 109 18.41 -22.66 23.09
N ILE A 110 19.50 -22.37 22.38
CA ILE A 110 19.62 -21.24 21.46
C ILE A 110 18.66 -21.39 20.27
N LEU A 111 18.65 -22.55 19.61
CA LEU A 111 17.77 -22.79 18.47
C LEU A 111 16.30 -22.91 18.89
N ARG A 112 16.02 -23.39 20.11
CA ARG A 112 14.68 -23.38 20.70
C ARG A 112 14.18 -21.94 20.92
N SER A 113 15.00 -21.06 21.50
CA SER A 113 14.68 -19.64 21.65
C SER A 113 14.43 -18.97 20.29
N PHE A 114 15.23 -19.29 19.28
CA PHE A 114 15.03 -18.79 17.91
C PHE A 114 13.68 -19.24 17.31
N ILE A 115 13.33 -20.53 17.43
CA ILE A 115 12.04 -21.06 16.95
C ILE A 115 10.87 -20.35 17.65
N ASP A 116 10.99 -20.09 18.96
CA ASP A 116 9.95 -19.41 19.72
C ASP A 116 9.81 -17.95 19.33
N TRP A 117 10.93 -17.28 19.06
CA TRP A 117 10.93 -15.94 18.46
C TRP A 117 10.23 -15.94 17.09
N CYS A 118 10.58 -16.85 16.18
CA CYS A 118 9.94 -16.95 14.86
C CYS A 118 8.43 -17.20 14.96
N LYS A 119 7.98 -18.05 15.90
CA LYS A 119 6.55 -18.30 16.12
C LYS A 119 5.82 -17.04 16.58
N LEU A 120 6.42 -16.29 17.50
CA LEU A 120 5.88 -15.03 18.00
C LEU A 120 5.75 -14.02 16.86
N GLU A 121 6.81 -13.85 16.06
CA GLU A 121 6.81 -12.94 14.91
C GLU A 121 5.78 -13.33 13.85
N ILE A 122 5.68 -14.62 13.51
CA ILE A 122 4.66 -15.10 12.57
C ILE A 122 3.25 -14.86 13.13
N ALA A 123 3.02 -15.14 14.42
CA ALA A 123 1.73 -14.90 15.05
C ALA A 123 1.38 -13.40 15.08
N ALA A 124 2.35 -12.54 15.39
CA ALA A 124 2.17 -11.10 15.45
C ALA A 124 1.88 -10.50 14.07
N THR A 125 2.62 -10.92 13.05
CA THR A 125 2.38 -10.50 11.66
C THR A 125 1.01 -10.96 11.17
N LEU A 126 0.61 -12.21 11.43
CA LEU A 126 -0.72 -12.70 11.06
C LEU A 126 -1.84 -11.94 11.78
N TYR A 127 -1.66 -11.66 13.08
CA TYR A 127 -2.63 -10.90 13.85
C TYR A 127 -2.77 -9.47 13.32
N GLN A 128 -1.65 -8.77 13.14
CA GLN A 128 -1.61 -7.41 12.60
C GLN A 128 -2.27 -7.33 11.22
N VAL A 129 -1.84 -8.19 10.29
CA VAL A 129 -2.23 -8.13 8.87
C VAL A 129 -3.67 -8.57 8.65
N PHE A 130 -4.13 -9.62 9.35
CA PHE A 130 -5.43 -10.23 9.06
C PHE A 130 -6.53 -9.93 10.08
N LEU A 131 -6.19 -9.51 11.30
CA LEU A 131 -7.17 -9.27 12.37
C LEU A 131 -7.24 -7.81 12.79
N THR A 132 -6.14 -7.06 12.71
CA THR A 132 -6.10 -5.66 13.14
C THR A 132 -6.52 -4.70 12.03
N GLN A 133 -6.01 -4.87 10.81
CA GLN A 133 -6.26 -3.92 9.72
C GLN A 133 -7.64 -4.07 9.07
N ASP A 134 -8.26 -2.93 8.70
CA ASP A 134 -9.57 -2.88 8.08
C ASP A 134 -9.57 -3.40 6.62
N ASN A 135 -8.41 -3.34 5.95
CA ASN A 135 -8.19 -3.87 4.59
C ASN A 135 -7.79 -5.36 4.58
N SER A 136 -7.80 -6.05 5.73
CA SER A 136 -7.41 -7.46 5.89
C SER A 136 -8.10 -8.41 4.89
N ASN A 137 -9.37 -8.15 4.55
CA ASN A 137 -10.11 -8.95 3.56
C ASN A 137 -9.57 -8.78 2.14
N GLU A 138 -9.20 -7.56 1.75
CA GLU A 138 -8.60 -7.29 0.44
C GLU A 138 -7.25 -7.98 0.34
N TRP A 139 -6.43 -7.85 1.39
CA TRP A 139 -5.13 -8.51 1.48
C TRP A 139 -5.24 -10.04 1.42
N LEU A 140 -6.21 -10.62 2.11
CA LEU A 140 -6.50 -12.06 2.02
C LEU A 140 -6.91 -12.47 0.60
N GLY A 141 -7.66 -11.63 -0.10
CA GLY A 141 -7.98 -11.81 -1.51
C GLY A 141 -6.73 -11.90 -2.38
N LYS A 142 -5.80 -10.95 -2.20
CA LYS A 142 -4.49 -10.93 -2.89
C LYS A 142 -3.66 -12.18 -2.55
N CYS A 143 -3.59 -12.57 -1.28
CA CYS A 143 -2.92 -13.79 -0.83
C CYS A 143 -3.49 -15.06 -1.48
N ARG A 144 -4.82 -15.19 -1.58
CA ARG A 144 -5.47 -16.33 -2.24
C ARG A 144 -5.16 -16.41 -3.73
N LYS A 145 -5.14 -15.26 -4.42
CA LYS A 145 -4.75 -15.19 -5.84
C LYS A 145 -3.31 -15.66 -6.02
N PHE A 146 -2.39 -15.16 -5.19
CA PHE A 146 -0.99 -15.60 -5.19
C PHE A 146 -0.87 -17.11 -4.91
N HIS A 147 -1.51 -17.60 -3.85
CA HIS A 147 -1.53 -19.00 -3.47
C HIS A 147 -2.02 -19.89 -4.62
N ARG A 148 -3.05 -19.47 -5.37
CA ARG A 148 -3.55 -20.21 -6.54
C ARG A 148 -2.55 -20.31 -7.69
N LEU A 149 -1.70 -19.29 -7.86
CA LEU A 149 -0.68 -19.24 -8.92
C LEU A 149 0.63 -19.92 -8.52
N PHE A 150 0.80 -20.27 -7.25
CA PHE A 150 2.06 -20.80 -6.73
C PHE A 150 2.31 -22.26 -7.18
N PRO A 151 3.50 -22.60 -7.71
CA PRO A 151 3.77 -23.90 -8.30
C PRO A 151 4.16 -24.97 -7.27
N TYR A 152 3.21 -25.36 -6.39
CA TYR A 152 3.46 -26.29 -5.29
C TYR A 152 4.07 -27.64 -5.72
N ASN A 153 3.67 -28.17 -6.88
CA ASN A 153 4.20 -29.43 -7.39
C ASN A 153 5.69 -29.33 -7.73
N VAL A 154 6.14 -28.19 -8.25
CA VAL A 154 7.55 -27.97 -8.57
C VAL A 154 8.36 -27.76 -7.29
N CYS A 155 7.83 -26.99 -6.33
CA CYS A 155 8.44 -26.83 -5.01
C CYS A 155 8.60 -28.18 -4.29
N TYR A 156 7.57 -29.03 -4.34
CA TYR A 156 7.64 -30.39 -3.78
C TYR A 156 8.74 -31.23 -4.47
N GLY A 157 8.85 -31.13 -5.80
CA GLY A 157 9.94 -31.76 -6.54
C GLY A 157 11.32 -31.29 -6.10
N ILE A 158 11.49 -29.97 -5.92
CA ILE A 158 12.75 -29.39 -5.40
C ILE A 158 13.05 -29.95 -4.02
N LEU A 159 12.08 -29.94 -3.10
CA LEU A 159 12.26 -30.42 -1.72
C LEU A 159 12.61 -31.91 -1.67
N LYS A 160 12.00 -32.74 -2.52
CA LYS A 160 12.20 -34.19 -2.51
C LYS A 160 13.52 -34.63 -3.13
N TYR A 161 13.99 -33.91 -4.16
CA TYR A 161 15.09 -34.37 -5.01
C TYR A 161 16.34 -33.48 -4.97
N THR A 162 16.35 -32.40 -4.18
CA THR A 162 17.49 -31.46 -4.08
C THR A 162 18.21 -31.59 -2.74
N ASN A 163 19.54 -31.43 -2.75
CA ASN A 163 20.34 -31.30 -1.52
C ASN A 163 19.85 -30.09 -0.69
N PRO A 164 19.65 -30.22 0.65
CA PRO A 164 19.19 -29.14 1.54
C PRO A 164 19.91 -27.80 1.36
N VAL A 165 21.22 -27.82 1.11
CA VAL A 165 22.04 -26.62 0.89
C VAL A 165 21.63 -25.87 -0.38
N ASN A 166 21.13 -26.60 -1.38
CA ASN A 166 20.74 -26.05 -2.69
C ASN A 166 19.22 -25.82 -2.80
N VAL A 167 18.41 -26.28 -1.86
CA VAL A 167 16.94 -26.11 -1.90
C VAL A 167 16.57 -24.64 -2.00
N MET A 168 17.21 -23.77 -1.20
CA MET A 168 16.89 -22.35 -1.21
C MET A 168 17.26 -21.69 -2.54
N THR A 169 18.44 -22.02 -3.08
CA THR A 169 18.85 -21.55 -4.41
C THR A 169 17.87 -22.01 -5.48
N ARG A 170 17.45 -23.28 -5.48
CA ARG A 170 16.50 -23.82 -6.46
C ARG A 170 15.09 -23.23 -6.31
N LEU A 171 14.64 -22.91 -5.10
CA LEU A 171 13.36 -22.24 -4.88
C LEU A 171 13.41 -20.78 -5.37
N VAL A 172 14.51 -20.07 -5.13
CA VAL A 172 14.73 -18.73 -5.69
C VAL A 172 14.81 -18.79 -7.21
N ASP A 173 15.54 -19.77 -7.76
CA ASP A 173 15.61 -20.00 -9.21
C ASP A 173 14.22 -20.25 -9.78
N LEU A 174 13.35 -21.01 -9.12
CA LEU A 174 11.97 -21.22 -9.57
C LEU A 174 11.14 -19.93 -9.63
N LEU A 175 11.33 -19.04 -8.66
CA LEU A 175 10.64 -17.74 -8.63
C LEU A 175 11.16 -16.78 -9.71
N LEU A 176 12.44 -16.91 -10.07
CA LEU A 176 13.12 -16.11 -11.08
C LEU A 176 13.16 -16.75 -12.47
N MET A 177 12.79 -18.02 -12.58
CA MET A 177 12.85 -18.79 -13.81
C MET A 177 11.89 -18.19 -14.83
N ASP A 178 12.39 -18.02 -16.05
CA ASP A 178 11.61 -17.68 -17.23
C ASP A 178 10.45 -18.67 -17.37
N LEU A 179 9.25 -18.18 -17.10
CA LEU A 179 8.04 -18.95 -17.38
C LEU A 179 7.94 -19.10 -18.91
N PRO A 180 7.54 -20.28 -19.40
CA PRO A 180 7.19 -20.39 -20.81
C PRO A 180 6.12 -19.34 -21.08
N SER A 181 6.32 -18.52 -22.12
CA SER A 181 5.44 -17.43 -22.54
C SER A 181 4.01 -17.93 -22.74
N PHE A 182 3.24 -18.03 -21.67
CA PHE A 182 1.80 -18.24 -21.72
C PHE A 182 1.21 -16.91 -22.20
N SER A 183 0.97 -16.85 -23.50
CA SER A 183 0.27 -15.76 -24.18
C SER A 183 -1.17 -15.67 -23.65
N PHE A 184 -1.34 -15.07 -22.48
CA PHE A 184 -2.62 -14.56 -22.03
C PHE A 184 -2.76 -13.14 -22.60
N LYS A 185 -3.37 -13.08 -23.78
CA LYS A 185 -4.08 -11.92 -24.36
C LYS A 185 -3.61 -10.54 -23.85
N SER A 186 -2.45 -10.09 -24.30
CA SER A 186 -2.18 -8.66 -24.42
C SER A 186 -1.23 -8.46 -25.59
N GLY A 187 -1.56 -7.57 -26.52
CA GLY A 187 -0.86 -7.35 -27.80
C GLY A 187 0.53 -6.72 -27.67
N THR A 188 1.26 -7.00 -26.59
CA THR A 188 2.65 -6.59 -26.41
C THR A 188 3.49 -7.86 -26.23
N ASN A 189 4.43 -8.10 -27.16
CA ASN A 189 5.23 -9.33 -27.28
C ASN A 189 6.28 -9.54 -26.17
N LYS A 190 6.03 -9.11 -24.93
CA LYS A 190 6.92 -9.36 -23.78
C LYS A 190 6.09 -9.66 -22.53
N GLY A 191 5.81 -10.94 -22.33
CA GLY A 191 5.25 -11.44 -21.07
C GLY A 191 6.25 -11.30 -19.92
N PRO A 192 5.80 -11.42 -18.66
CA PRO A 192 6.67 -11.38 -17.49
C PRO A 192 7.73 -12.48 -17.56
N ASN A 193 9.00 -12.13 -17.31
CA ASN A 193 10.15 -13.02 -17.42
C ASN A 193 10.31 -13.95 -16.21
N SER A 194 9.44 -13.91 -15.21
CA SER A 194 9.52 -14.85 -14.09
C SER A 194 8.20 -15.00 -13.37
N LEU A 195 8.04 -16.05 -12.55
CA LEU A 195 6.83 -16.23 -11.73
C LEU A 195 6.63 -15.06 -10.75
N LEU A 196 7.73 -14.57 -10.17
CA LEU A 196 7.70 -13.39 -9.30
C LEU A 196 7.22 -12.15 -10.08
N SER A 197 7.80 -11.91 -11.26
CA SER A 197 7.43 -10.80 -12.12
C SER A 197 5.97 -10.92 -12.59
N MET A 198 5.50 -12.13 -12.89
CA MET A 198 4.11 -12.38 -13.28
C MET A 198 3.13 -11.99 -12.18
N VAL A 199 3.39 -12.41 -10.94
CA VAL A 199 2.55 -12.07 -9.80
C VAL A 199 2.52 -10.56 -9.57
N PHE A 200 3.69 -9.91 -9.57
CA PHE A 200 3.76 -8.46 -9.34
C PHE A 200 3.08 -7.68 -10.46
N VAL A 201 3.32 -8.03 -11.73
CA VAL A 201 2.67 -7.39 -12.86
C VAL A 201 1.15 -7.56 -12.79
N MET A 202 0.65 -8.76 -12.46
CA MET A 202 -0.79 -8.99 -12.28
C MET A 202 -1.41 -8.14 -11.17
N LEU A 203 -0.71 -8.00 -10.03
CA LEU A 203 -1.18 -7.15 -8.92
C LEU A 203 -1.17 -5.67 -9.32
N LEU A 204 -0.13 -5.23 -10.03
CA LEU A 204 -0.03 -3.85 -10.53
C LEU A 204 -1.10 -3.56 -11.57
N ASP A 205 -1.42 -4.50 -12.45
CA ASP A 205 -2.47 -4.36 -13.47
C ASP A 205 -3.85 -4.21 -12.85
N GLU A 206 -4.17 -4.97 -11.80
CA GLU A 206 -5.43 -4.81 -11.06
C GLU A 206 -5.57 -3.41 -10.45
N ASP A 207 -4.49 -2.88 -9.86
CA ASP A 207 -4.50 -1.53 -9.32
C ASP A 207 -4.61 -0.46 -10.41
N LEU A 208 -3.91 -0.64 -11.55
CA LEU A 208 -3.97 0.26 -12.70
C LEU A 208 -5.39 0.30 -13.30
N GLU A 209 -6.06 -0.84 -13.45
CA GLU A 209 -7.45 -0.90 -13.91
C GLU A 209 -8.40 -0.14 -12.98
N ASN A 210 -8.15 -0.17 -11.66
CA ASN A 210 -8.94 0.59 -10.71
C ASN A 210 -8.66 2.10 -10.84
N TYR A 211 -7.40 2.48 -11.03
CA TYR A 211 -7.02 3.88 -11.28
C TYR A 211 -7.62 4.42 -12.58
N ASP A 212 -7.70 3.61 -13.64
CA ASP A 212 -8.31 4.00 -14.91
C ASP A 212 -9.82 4.26 -14.76
N LYS A 213 -10.53 3.40 -14.02
CA LYS A 213 -11.96 3.62 -13.70
C LYS A 213 -12.17 4.90 -12.91
N GLU A 214 -11.35 5.14 -11.88
CA GLU A 214 -11.40 6.36 -11.07
C GLU A 214 -11.12 7.60 -11.93
N ARG A 215 -10.13 7.52 -12.81
CA ARG A 215 -9.76 8.60 -13.74
C ARG A 215 -10.90 8.97 -14.67
N VAL A 216 -11.53 7.98 -15.30
CA VAL A 216 -12.68 8.19 -16.18
C VAL A 216 -13.83 8.85 -15.42
N ASN A 217 -14.10 8.41 -14.19
CA ASN A 217 -15.15 9.01 -13.36
C ASN A 217 -14.83 10.48 -13.00
N LEU A 218 -13.58 10.80 -12.66
CA LEU A 218 -13.14 12.16 -12.35
C LEU A 218 -13.17 13.09 -13.56
N LEU A 219 -12.75 12.61 -14.73
CA LEU A 219 -12.78 13.41 -15.95
C LEU A 219 -14.21 13.70 -16.41
N ASN A 220 -15.17 12.84 -16.05
CA ASN A 220 -16.58 13.04 -16.33
C ASN A 220 -17.32 13.89 -15.28
N SER A 221 -16.68 14.19 -14.13
CA SER A 221 -17.29 15.00 -13.06
C SER A 221 -16.96 16.48 -13.21
N GLU A 222 -17.82 17.34 -12.66
CA GLU A 222 -17.54 18.77 -12.59
C GLU A 222 -16.44 19.07 -11.55
N PRO A 223 -15.53 20.03 -11.81
CA PRO A 223 -15.48 20.89 -12.99
C PRO A 223 -14.63 20.34 -14.16
N LEU A 224 -14.02 19.16 -14.02
CA LEU A 224 -13.05 18.62 -14.98
C LEU A 224 -13.65 18.22 -16.34
N ASN A 225 -14.95 17.93 -16.39
CA ASN A 225 -15.68 17.66 -17.64
C ASN A 225 -15.80 18.91 -18.55
N ASP A 226 -15.63 20.11 -18.00
CA ASP A 226 -15.68 21.33 -18.79
C ASP A 226 -14.41 21.45 -19.67
N PRO A 227 -14.54 21.63 -21.00
CA PRO A 227 -13.41 21.82 -21.90
C PRO A 227 -12.44 22.92 -21.48
N ARG A 228 -12.90 23.90 -20.70
CA ARG A 228 -12.09 25.01 -20.17
C ARG A 228 -11.10 24.55 -19.11
N TYR A 229 -11.30 23.39 -18.47
CA TYR A 229 -10.35 22.80 -17.52
C TYR A 229 -9.30 21.92 -18.20
N LYS A 230 -9.39 21.70 -19.51
CA LYS A 230 -8.45 20.89 -20.27
C LYS A 230 -7.01 21.35 -20.11
N PHE A 231 -6.75 22.67 -20.07
CA PHE A 231 -5.39 23.17 -19.88
C PHE A 231 -4.78 22.75 -18.53
N ILE A 232 -5.59 22.62 -17.47
CA ILE A 232 -5.13 22.17 -16.15
C ILE A 232 -4.75 20.68 -16.20
N ILE A 233 -5.57 19.88 -16.89
CA ILE A 233 -5.30 18.46 -17.11
C ILE A 233 -4.00 18.29 -17.90
N ASP A 234 -3.83 19.05 -18.99
CA ASP A 234 -2.63 19.01 -19.82
C ASP A 234 -1.38 19.45 -19.03
N ARG A 235 -1.50 20.47 -18.15
CA ARG A 235 -0.41 20.89 -17.25
C ARG A 235 -0.03 19.83 -16.23
N ILE A 236 -1.01 19.14 -15.64
CA ILE A 236 -0.77 18.01 -14.73
C ILE A 236 -0.05 16.89 -15.48
N ASN A 237 -0.53 16.52 -16.67
CA ASN A 237 0.08 15.47 -17.47
C ASN A 237 1.51 15.83 -17.88
N TYR A 238 1.75 17.06 -18.30
CA TYR A 238 3.10 17.54 -18.62
C TYR A 238 4.01 17.47 -17.39
N TYR A 239 3.56 17.96 -16.23
CA TYR A 239 4.32 17.87 -14.99
C TYR A 239 4.62 16.41 -14.59
N VAL A 240 3.68 15.49 -14.76
CA VAL A 240 3.85 14.09 -14.37
C VAL A 240 4.75 13.35 -15.37
N TYR A 241 4.42 13.38 -16.66
CA TYR A 241 5.01 12.50 -17.67
C TYR A 241 6.20 13.11 -18.41
N ASP A 242 6.14 14.40 -18.75
CA ASP A 242 7.05 15.00 -19.73
C ASP A 242 8.14 15.88 -19.11
N LEU A 243 7.88 16.46 -17.93
CA LEU A 243 8.83 17.34 -17.27
C LEU A 243 10.03 16.53 -16.73
N ASP A 244 11.23 17.08 -16.87
CA ASP A 244 12.45 16.49 -16.35
C ASP A 244 12.46 16.45 -14.81
N ASP A 245 13.06 15.41 -14.24
CA ASP A 245 13.03 15.20 -12.80
C ASP A 245 13.88 16.24 -12.04
N GLU A 246 14.96 16.76 -12.63
CA GLU A 246 15.74 17.89 -12.07
C GLU A 246 14.86 19.13 -11.89
N ILE A 247 14.07 19.49 -12.91
CA ILE A 247 13.19 20.66 -12.85
C ILE A 247 12.06 20.45 -11.84
N LYS A 248 11.59 19.21 -11.64
CA LYS A 248 10.60 18.91 -10.59
C LYS A 248 11.16 19.10 -9.20
N GLU A 249 12.39 18.66 -8.95
CA GLU A 249 13.02 18.87 -7.64
C GLU A 249 13.24 20.36 -7.38
N ASP A 250 13.68 21.13 -8.37
CA ASP A 250 13.78 22.59 -8.25
C ASP A 250 12.42 23.24 -7.91
N LEU A 251 11.34 22.85 -8.62
CA LEU A 251 10.00 23.34 -8.33
C LEU A 251 9.51 22.96 -6.93
N LYS A 252 9.85 21.76 -6.44
CA LYS A 252 9.52 21.32 -5.08
C LYS A 252 10.25 22.13 -4.03
N ASP A 253 11.52 22.44 -4.25
CA ASP A 253 12.34 23.19 -3.30
C ASP A 253 11.98 24.68 -3.30
N GLU A 254 11.64 25.27 -4.47
CA GLU A 254 11.05 26.61 -4.57
C GLU A 254 9.71 26.67 -3.81
N ALA A 255 8.78 25.72 -4.04
CA ALA A 255 7.49 25.68 -3.35
C ALA A 255 7.64 25.57 -1.82
N LYS A 256 8.59 24.75 -1.33
CA LYS A 256 8.90 24.64 0.11
C LYS A 256 9.44 25.93 0.68
N THR A 257 10.30 26.63 -0.07
CA THR A 257 10.92 27.90 0.35
C THR A 257 9.89 29.02 0.45
N GLU A 258 8.94 29.06 -0.48
CA GLU A 258 7.85 30.03 -0.50
C GLU A 258 6.68 29.66 0.42
N GLY A 259 6.62 28.42 0.90
CA GLY A 259 5.53 27.92 1.73
C GLY A 259 4.21 27.77 0.97
N GLU A 260 4.25 27.69 -0.37
CA GLU A 260 3.07 27.51 -1.22
C GLU A 260 2.78 26.01 -1.42
N ASN A 261 1.50 25.68 -1.62
CA ASN A 261 1.11 24.33 -2.00
C ASN A 261 1.72 23.96 -3.37
N LEU A 262 2.43 22.83 -3.43
CA LEU A 262 3.12 22.36 -4.63
C LEU A 262 2.23 22.32 -5.88
N LEU A 263 0.97 21.88 -5.74
CA LEU A 263 0.02 21.81 -6.85
C LEU A 263 -0.25 23.19 -7.44
N LEU A 264 -0.53 24.18 -6.59
CA LEU A 264 -0.78 25.55 -7.04
C LEU A 264 0.48 26.18 -7.64
N PHE A 265 1.63 25.91 -7.04
CA PHE A 265 2.92 26.45 -7.47
C PHE A 265 3.25 26.00 -8.91
N PHE A 266 3.21 24.69 -9.19
CA PHE A 266 3.53 24.22 -10.55
C PHE A 266 2.42 24.58 -11.56
N LEU A 267 1.15 24.69 -11.15
CA LEU A 267 0.07 25.14 -12.03
C LEU A 267 0.22 26.61 -12.45
N LYS A 268 0.90 27.45 -11.65
CA LYS A 268 1.24 28.85 -11.98
C LYS A 268 2.57 28.98 -12.73
N SER A 269 3.46 28.01 -12.57
CA SER A 269 4.83 28.08 -13.09
C SER A 269 4.90 28.21 -14.61
N LYS A 270 5.77 29.08 -15.11
CA LYS A 270 6.04 29.19 -16.56
C LYS A 270 6.84 28.01 -17.12
N ARG A 271 7.44 27.18 -16.25
CA ARG A 271 8.22 26.00 -16.64
C ARG A 271 7.35 24.79 -17.03
N VAL A 272 6.05 24.85 -16.76
CA VAL A 272 5.08 23.79 -17.08
C VAL A 272 4.23 24.24 -18.27
N LEU A 273 4.10 23.36 -19.26
CA LEU A 273 3.29 23.58 -20.46
C LEU A 273 1.90 22.95 -20.33
N PRO A 274 0.87 23.45 -21.03
CA PRO A 274 0.83 24.68 -21.84
C PRO A 274 0.92 25.96 -21.00
N GLU A 275 1.46 27.05 -21.56
CA GLU A 275 1.55 28.35 -20.89
C GLU A 275 0.17 28.90 -20.48
N VAL A 276 0.13 29.64 -19.37
CA VAL A 276 -1.11 30.25 -18.86
C VAL A 276 -1.46 31.46 -19.73
N THR A 277 -2.50 31.30 -20.56
CA THR A 277 -3.07 32.39 -21.35
C THR A 277 -4.01 33.27 -20.52
N ALA A 278 -4.27 34.50 -20.97
CA ALA A 278 -5.20 35.42 -20.30
C ALA A 278 -6.63 34.85 -20.16
N GLU A 279 -7.04 33.98 -21.09
CA GLU A 279 -8.34 33.31 -21.07
C GLU A 279 -8.42 32.21 -19.99
N ASN A 280 -7.29 31.57 -19.65
CA ASN A 280 -7.21 30.47 -18.71
C ASN A 280 -6.97 30.93 -17.25
N LEU A 281 -6.48 32.16 -17.07
CA LEU A 281 -6.17 32.74 -15.77
C LEU A 281 -7.34 32.72 -14.76
N PRO A 282 -8.60 33.02 -15.14
CA PRO A 282 -9.72 32.95 -14.21
C PRO A 282 -9.97 31.55 -13.64
N PHE A 283 -9.70 30.49 -14.41
CA PHE A 283 -9.89 29.10 -13.94
C PHE A 283 -8.79 28.70 -12.92
N LEU A 284 -7.57 29.19 -13.13
CA LEU A 284 -6.49 29.02 -12.16
C LEU A 284 -6.76 29.79 -10.85
N GLN A 285 -7.33 30.99 -10.96
CA GLN A 285 -7.81 31.75 -9.81
C GLN A 285 -8.89 30.99 -9.05
N LYS A 286 -9.88 30.44 -9.76
CA LYS A 286 -10.94 29.61 -9.15
C LYS A 286 -10.39 28.39 -8.39
N ILE A 287 -9.33 27.74 -8.87
CA ILE A 287 -8.65 26.66 -8.12
C ILE A 287 -7.94 27.20 -6.88
N THR A 288 -7.31 28.37 -6.98
CA THR A 288 -6.63 29.01 -5.85
C THR A 288 -7.63 29.43 -4.77
N GLU A 289 -8.76 30.01 -5.16
CA GLU A 289 -9.88 30.34 -4.28
C GLU A 289 -10.43 29.05 -3.62
N SER A 290 -10.63 28.01 -4.42
CA SER A 290 -11.06 26.69 -3.94
C SER A 290 -10.09 26.07 -2.92
N TYR A 291 -8.78 26.30 -3.06
CA TYR A 291 -7.78 25.92 -2.07
C TYR A 291 -7.88 26.72 -0.77
N THR A 292 -8.12 28.03 -0.85
CA THR A 292 -8.33 28.84 0.36
C THR A 292 -9.58 28.40 1.12
N ALA A 293 -10.67 28.09 0.41
CA ALA A 293 -11.86 27.50 0.98
C ALA A 293 -11.55 26.13 1.62
N TYR A 294 -10.73 25.30 0.97
CA TYR A 294 -10.27 24.02 1.50
C TYR A 294 -9.47 24.13 2.81
N GLN A 295 -8.58 25.11 2.93
CA GLN A 295 -7.85 25.35 4.18
C GLN A 295 -8.79 25.77 5.32
N SER A 296 -9.83 26.55 4.98
CA SER A 296 -10.84 27.01 5.92
C SER A 296 -11.89 25.94 6.29
N LEU A 297 -11.87 24.77 5.64
CA LEU A 297 -12.86 23.69 5.79
C LEU A 297 -12.87 23.07 7.21
N LYS A 298 -11.82 23.29 8.01
CA LYS A 298 -11.81 22.95 9.44
C LYS A 298 -12.72 23.86 10.28
N GLU A 299 -13.02 25.06 9.78
CA GLU A 299 -13.78 26.10 10.47
C GLU A 299 -15.13 26.39 9.78
N HIS A 300 -15.22 26.21 8.45
CA HIS A 300 -16.38 26.48 7.61
C HIS A 300 -16.93 25.21 6.92
N LYS A 301 -18.26 25.17 6.73
CA LYS A 301 -19.00 23.95 6.31
C LYS A 301 -19.28 23.83 4.81
N GLU A 302 -18.99 24.84 3.99
CA GLU A 302 -19.38 24.81 2.57
C GLU A 302 -18.37 24.03 1.70
N VAL A 303 -18.69 22.77 1.43
CA VAL A 303 -17.85 21.87 0.62
C VAL A 303 -17.87 22.24 -0.86
N SER A 304 -18.97 22.81 -1.38
CA SER A 304 -19.16 23.08 -2.80
C SER A 304 -18.05 23.94 -3.41
N GLU A 305 -17.57 24.94 -2.67
CA GLU A 305 -16.50 25.85 -3.12
C GLU A 305 -15.12 25.17 -3.21
N THR A 306 -14.95 24.01 -2.56
CA THR A 306 -13.68 23.27 -2.48
C THR A 306 -13.51 22.23 -3.58
N ASN A 307 -14.58 21.94 -4.32
CA ASN A 307 -14.64 20.87 -5.32
C ASN A 307 -13.58 21.01 -6.42
N ALA A 308 -13.30 22.24 -6.87
CA ALA A 308 -12.33 22.47 -7.94
C ALA A 308 -10.91 22.05 -7.53
N TYR A 309 -10.45 22.46 -6.34
CA TYR A 309 -9.15 22.06 -5.84
C TYR A 309 -9.08 20.56 -5.53
N ILE A 310 -10.12 19.98 -4.90
CA ILE A 310 -10.15 18.56 -4.54
C ILE A 310 -10.02 17.67 -5.78
N ASN A 311 -10.81 17.94 -6.82
CA ASN A 311 -10.79 17.11 -8.04
C ASN A 311 -9.48 17.24 -8.79
N VAL A 312 -8.90 18.45 -8.87
CA VAL A 312 -7.59 18.69 -9.50
C VAL A 312 -6.46 18.01 -8.70
N ARG A 313 -6.50 18.07 -7.36
CA ARG A 313 -5.56 17.37 -6.48
C ARG A 313 -5.66 15.86 -6.65
N GLN A 314 -6.89 15.33 -6.67
CA GLN A 314 -7.13 13.90 -6.85
C GLN A 314 -6.61 13.41 -8.19
N LEU A 315 -6.86 14.16 -9.28
CA LEU A 315 -6.32 13.85 -10.60
C LEU A 315 -4.79 13.83 -10.59
N TRP A 316 -4.15 14.85 -10.03
CA TRP A 316 -2.68 14.91 -9.94
C TRP A 316 -2.09 13.72 -9.16
N GLN A 317 -2.68 13.36 -8.02
CA GLN A 317 -2.27 12.19 -7.24
C GLN A 317 -2.45 10.89 -8.01
N LEU A 318 -3.57 10.77 -8.75
CA LEU A 318 -3.89 9.60 -9.55
C LEU A 318 -2.90 9.42 -10.71
N GLU A 319 -2.60 10.49 -11.45
CA GLU A 319 -1.62 10.45 -12.55
C GLU A 319 -0.22 10.11 -12.05
N THR A 320 0.19 10.70 -10.92
CA THR A 320 1.49 10.39 -10.29
C THR A 320 1.57 8.90 -9.91
N ARG A 321 0.55 8.37 -9.22
CA ARG A 321 0.48 6.95 -8.83
C ARG A 321 0.45 6.01 -10.03
N THR A 322 -0.27 6.37 -11.10
CA THR A 322 -0.30 5.59 -12.33
C THR A 322 1.07 5.57 -13.01
N LYS A 323 1.76 6.71 -13.10
CA LYS A 323 3.14 6.77 -13.63
C LYS A 323 4.07 5.87 -12.82
N ASP A 324 4.03 5.97 -11.49
CA ASP A 324 4.91 5.20 -10.62
C ASP A 324 4.65 3.70 -10.72
N LYS A 325 3.39 3.26 -10.75
CA LYS A 325 3.03 1.86 -10.97
C LYS A 325 3.44 1.37 -12.36
N ASN A 326 3.28 2.18 -13.40
CA ASN A 326 3.73 1.82 -14.75
C ASN A 326 5.26 1.70 -14.81
N ASN A 327 5.99 2.58 -14.13
CA ASN A 327 7.45 2.48 -14.01
C ASN A 327 7.85 1.21 -13.26
N MET A 328 7.19 0.89 -12.14
CA MET A 328 7.42 -0.36 -11.40
C MET A 328 7.12 -1.59 -12.28
N LYS A 329 6.01 -1.58 -13.02
CA LYS A 329 5.65 -2.64 -13.96
C LYS A 329 6.74 -2.83 -15.01
N ARG A 330 7.27 -1.73 -15.58
CA ARG A 330 8.39 -1.78 -16.53
C ARG A 330 9.65 -2.38 -15.92
N MET A 331 10.00 -2.01 -14.69
CA MET A 331 11.14 -2.61 -13.97
C MET A 331 11.00 -4.13 -13.87
N TRP A 332 9.81 -4.66 -13.54
CA TRP A 332 9.58 -6.10 -13.47
C TRP A 332 9.54 -6.81 -14.83
N GLN A 333 9.33 -6.08 -15.93
CA GLN A 333 9.30 -6.62 -17.30
C GLN A 333 10.68 -6.55 -17.99
N GLU A 334 11.60 -5.71 -17.50
CA GLU A 334 12.91 -5.54 -18.10
C GLU A 334 13.85 -6.73 -17.78
N PRO A 335 14.38 -7.44 -18.79
CA PRO A 335 15.18 -8.65 -18.59
C PRO A 335 16.60 -8.41 -18.05
N ARG A 336 16.98 -7.15 -17.75
CA ARG A 336 18.36 -6.74 -17.42
C ARG A 336 18.54 -6.14 -16.03
N ILE A 337 17.57 -6.30 -15.14
CA ILE A 337 17.81 -5.96 -13.74
C ILE A 337 18.65 -7.09 -13.14
N ASN A 338 19.97 -6.89 -13.13
CA ASN A 338 20.91 -7.76 -12.42
C ASN A 338 20.38 -8.01 -11.00
N ALA A 339 20.55 -9.20 -10.45
CA ALA A 339 20.04 -9.63 -9.14
C ALA A 339 20.38 -8.70 -7.94
N VAL A 340 21.22 -7.68 -8.15
CA VAL A 340 21.58 -6.62 -7.20
C VAL A 340 20.50 -5.52 -7.12
N ASP A 341 19.89 -5.14 -8.25
CA ASP A 341 18.94 -4.00 -8.31
C ASP A 341 17.52 -4.42 -7.90
N GLN A 342 17.14 -5.69 -8.09
CA GLN A 342 15.89 -6.25 -7.55
C GLN A 342 15.85 -6.25 -6.01
N LYS A 343 17.02 -6.29 -5.35
CA LYS A 343 17.12 -6.14 -3.89
C LYS A 343 16.87 -4.69 -3.45
N GLY A 344 17.24 -3.70 -4.28
CA GLY A 344 16.97 -2.28 -4.02
C GLY A 344 15.47 -1.95 -4.09
N ALA A 345 14.75 -2.52 -5.06
CA ALA A 345 13.30 -2.33 -5.20
C ALA A 345 12.51 -2.86 -3.98
N LEU A 346 12.98 -3.94 -3.34
CA LEU A 346 12.39 -4.47 -2.09
C LEU A 346 12.58 -3.53 -0.88
N TYR A 347 13.64 -2.72 -0.86
CA TYR A 347 13.86 -1.71 0.19
C TYR A 347 12.97 -0.47 0.03
N VAL A 348 12.70 -0.04 -1.21
CA VAL A 348 11.83 1.12 -1.49
C VAL A 348 10.38 0.85 -1.09
N LEU A 349 9.92 -0.41 -1.18
CA LEU A 349 8.59 -0.83 -0.73
C LEU A 349 8.38 -0.70 0.78
N GLN A 350 9.45 -0.65 1.59
CA GLN A 350 9.34 -0.44 3.04
C GLN A 350 9.37 1.05 3.42
N SER A 351 9.94 1.94 2.59
CA SER A 351 10.07 3.36 2.91
C SER A 351 8.87 4.23 2.54
N HIS A 352 7.95 3.73 1.70
CA HIS A 352 6.79 4.53 1.24
C HIS A 352 5.53 4.43 2.10
N ASP A 353 5.53 3.60 3.16
CA ASP A 353 4.41 3.54 4.11
C ASP A 353 4.48 4.63 5.20
N VAL A 354 5.58 5.39 5.29
CA VAL A 354 5.80 6.40 6.35
C VAL A 354 5.64 7.84 5.85
N SER A 355 5.70 8.09 4.54
CA SER A 355 5.69 9.45 3.98
C SER A 355 4.30 10.00 3.62
N HIS A 356 3.22 9.20 3.75
CA HIS A 356 1.86 9.66 3.42
C HIS A 356 1.09 10.32 4.56
N GLU A 357 1.69 10.44 5.76
CA GLU A 357 1.04 11.08 6.91
C GLU A 357 1.37 12.57 7.11
N LYS A 358 2.22 13.17 6.26
CA LYS A 358 2.55 14.61 6.34
C LYS A 358 2.76 15.24 4.96
N MET A 359 1.68 15.42 4.20
CA MET A 359 1.54 16.52 3.22
C MET A 359 0.09 16.97 3.11
#